data_AF-A0A1F5FIU4-F1
#
_entry.id   AF-A0A1F5FIU4-F1
#
_cell.length_a   1.000
_cell.length_b   1.000
_cell.length_c   1.000
_cell.angle_alpha   90.00
_cell.angle_beta   90.00
_cell.angle_gamma   90.00
#
_symmetry.space_group_name_H-M   'P 1'
#
loop_
_entity.id
_entity.type
_entity.pdbx_description
1 polymer ?
#
loop_
_entity_poly.entity_id
_entity_poly.type
_entity_poly.pdbx_seq_one_letter_code
_entity_poly.pdbx_strand_id
1 'polypeptide(L)'
;MTGAAWRMTMRVLSILLLLTPLAVSADLGPIETSDVPPPARAQVDGDTMYVFTSYYADMAVDGSLLVVTGTSVANAENPNVAQARAMAQKAAKFAAQSVLIEFFKALDFAQKDAETNAGYAAEYGETVYSSDGTVEVRLSIPLTGEGGLVAAMGLEGVDER
;
A
#
# COMPACT_ATOMS: atom_id res chain seq x y z
N MET A 1 -36.82 24.99 -27.83
CA MET A 1 -35.87 26.12 -27.88
C MET A 1 -35.71 26.64 -26.46
N THR A 2 -34.45 26.80 -26.01
CA THR A 2 -33.93 27.56 -24.84
C THR A 2 -34.47 27.17 -23.44
N GLY A 3 -33.69 26.82 -22.41
CA GLY A 3 -32.28 27.05 -22.10
C GLY A 3 -32.18 27.76 -20.73
N ALA A 4 -31.56 27.15 -19.72
CA ALA A 4 -30.98 27.76 -18.49
C ALA A 4 -30.83 26.67 -17.41
N ALA A 5 -29.83 26.58 -16.56
CA ALA A 5 -28.50 27.18 -16.47
C ALA A 5 -27.78 26.32 -15.43
N TRP A 6 -26.55 25.91 -15.73
CA TRP A 6 -25.65 25.23 -14.81
C TRP A 6 -25.44 26.05 -13.53
N ARG A 7 -25.47 25.38 -12.37
CA ARG A 7 -24.71 25.81 -11.20
C ARG A 7 -23.89 24.63 -10.70
N MET A 8 -22.69 24.54 -11.25
CA MET A 8 -21.61 23.68 -10.83
C MET A 8 -20.99 24.32 -9.57
N THR A 9 -21.26 23.74 -8.40
CA THR A 9 -20.63 24.18 -7.15
C THR A 9 -19.47 23.22 -6.87
N MET A 10 -18.30 23.54 -7.40
CA MET A 10 -17.04 22.88 -7.03
C MET A 10 -16.80 23.09 -5.53
N ARG A 11 -16.90 22.02 -4.75
CA ARG A 11 -16.37 21.98 -3.39
C ARG A 11 -15.03 21.26 -3.45
N VAL A 12 -13.96 22.06 -3.42
CA VAL A 12 -12.59 21.62 -3.17
C VAL A 12 -12.58 20.97 -1.79
N LEU A 13 -12.46 19.64 -1.73
CA LEU A 13 -12.43 18.91 -0.46
C LEU A 13 -11.03 19.03 0.15
N SER A 14 -10.99 19.46 1.40
CA SER A 14 -9.76 19.73 2.15
C SER A 14 -9.19 18.43 2.70
N ILE A 15 -8.01 18.00 2.23
CA ILE A 15 -7.22 16.96 2.88
C ILE A 15 -6.68 17.56 4.18
N LEU A 16 -7.16 17.10 5.33
CA LEU A 16 -6.68 17.50 6.65
C LEU A 16 -5.76 16.39 7.20
N LEU A 17 -4.45 16.64 7.15
CA LEU A 17 -3.41 15.84 7.80
C LEU A 17 -3.42 16.13 9.31
N LEU A 18 -3.90 15.20 10.12
CA LEU A 18 -3.80 15.28 11.58
C LEU A 18 -2.56 14.52 12.07
N LEU A 19 -1.51 15.27 12.41
CA LEU A 19 -0.38 14.78 13.20
C LEU A 19 -0.72 14.95 14.69
N THR A 20 -0.80 13.83 15.43
CA THR A 20 -0.72 13.88 16.90
C THR A 20 0.33 12.87 17.39
N PRO A 21 1.36 13.32 18.12
CA PRO A 21 2.18 12.45 18.94
C PRO A 21 1.66 12.54 20.37
N LEU A 22 1.03 11.49 20.87
CA LEU A 22 0.84 11.33 22.31
C LEU A 22 1.61 10.10 22.77
N ALA A 23 2.79 10.40 23.31
CA ALA A 23 3.50 9.52 24.21
C ALA A 23 2.60 9.21 25.40
N VAL A 24 2.31 7.93 25.61
CA VAL A 24 1.96 7.37 26.92
C VAL A 24 2.93 6.23 27.17
N SER A 25 3.83 6.46 28.12
CA SER A 25 4.72 5.44 28.68
C SER A 25 3.96 4.51 29.62
N ALA A 26 4.29 3.23 29.52
CA ALA A 26 4.34 2.23 30.59
C ALA A 26 3.11 2.07 31.49
N ASP A 27 2.39 0.96 31.30
CA ASP A 27 2.26 -0.12 32.29
C ASP A 27 1.16 -1.08 31.82
N LEU A 28 1.53 -2.23 31.24
CA LEU A 28 0.59 -3.32 31.02
C LEU A 28 1.34 -4.64 31.24
N GLY A 29 0.87 -5.40 32.23
CA GLY A 29 1.26 -6.79 32.49
C GLY A 29 0.93 -7.72 31.30
N PRO A 30 1.03 -9.05 31.48
CA PRO A 30 0.84 -9.98 30.38
C PRO A 30 -0.60 -9.89 29.88
N ILE A 31 -0.80 -9.24 28.74
CA ILE A 31 -2.10 -9.12 28.08
C ILE A 31 -2.44 -10.52 27.58
N GLU A 32 -3.41 -11.15 28.25
CA GLU A 32 -4.17 -12.27 27.71
C GLU A 32 -4.58 -11.93 26.28
N THR A 33 -4.31 -12.86 25.37
CA THR A 33 -4.62 -12.78 23.94
C THR A 33 -6.10 -12.48 23.78
N SER A 34 -6.41 -11.20 23.57
CA SER A 34 -7.75 -10.72 23.30
C SER A 34 -8.27 -11.41 22.04
N ASP A 35 -9.45 -12.02 22.13
CA ASP A 35 -10.25 -12.52 20.99
C ASP A 35 -10.73 -11.38 20.06
N VAL A 36 -10.20 -10.17 20.23
CA VAL A 36 -10.43 -9.06 19.33
C VAL A 36 -9.58 -9.32 18.08
N PRO A 37 -10.21 -9.53 16.91
CA PRO A 37 -9.45 -9.64 15.66
C PRO A 37 -8.55 -8.41 15.55
N PRO A 38 -7.29 -8.58 15.12
CA PRO A 38 -6.39 -7.45 14.97
C PRO A 38 -7.11 -6.36 14.17
N PRO A 39 -6.96 -5.07 14.53
CA PRO A 39 -7.62 -3.98 13.84
C PRO A 39 -7.39 -4.12 12.35
N ALA A 40 -8.48 -4.05 11.57
CA ALA A 40 -8.44 -4.22 10.13
C ALA A 40 -7.41 -3.24 9.54
N ARG A 41 -6.44 -3.76 8.79
CA ARG A 41 -5.31 -2.97 8.28
C ARG A 41 -5.71 -1.99 7.17
N ALA A 42 -6.93 -2.15 6.65
CA ALA A 42 -7.73 -1.05 6.15
C ALA A 42 -9.17 -1.20 6.63
N GLN A 43 -9.87 -0.08 6.77
CA GLN A 43 -11.27 -0.03 7.17
C GLN A 43 -12.06 0.75 6.13
N VAL A 44 -13.27 0.29 5.80
CA VAL A 44 -14.22 1.03 4.98
C VAL A 44 -15.32 1.53 5.90
N ASP A 45 -15.54 2.85 5.95
CA ASP A 45 -16.63 3.48 6.68
C ASP A 45 -17.35 4.47 5.75
N GLY A 46 -18.61 4.14 5.42
CA GLY A 46 -19.34 4.74 4.31
C GLY A 46 -18.55 4.66 3.00
N ASP A 47 -18.40 5.81 2.34
CA ASP A 47 -17.64 5.94 1.08
C ASP A 47 -16.13 6.16 1.29
N THR A 48 -15.65 6.06 2.53
CA THR A 48 -14.25 6.37 2.87
C THR A 48 -13.48 5.10 3.22
N MET A 49 -12.43 4.84 2.45
CA MET A 49 -11.44 3.81 2.76
C MET A 49 -10.29 4.42 3.57
N TYR A 50 -10.06 3.88 4.76
CA TYR A 50 -8.98 4.22 5.66
C TYR A 50 -7.90 3.15 5.55
N VAL A 51 -6.74 3.49 4.98
CA VAL A 51 -5.57 2.59 4.89
C VAL A 51 -4.61 2.89 6.02
N PHE A 52 -4.32 1.90 6.87
CA PHE A 52 -3.43 2.08 8.03
C PHE A 52 -2.03 1.58 7.69
N THR A 53 -1.21 2.45 7.09
CA THR A 53 0.17 2.09 6.72
C THR A 53 1.09 1.92 7.93
N SER A 54 0.70 2.38 9.12
CA SER A 54 1.50 2.21 10.35
C SER A 54 1.77 0.74 10.72
N TYR A 55 0.98 -0.21 10.21
CA TYR A 55 1.22 -1.65 10.38
C TYR A 55 2.34 -2.18 9.47
N TYR A 56 2.74 -1.41 8.46
CA TYR A 56 3.71 -1.78 7.45
C TYR A 56 4.75 -0.66 7.30
N ALA A 57 5.89 -0.80 7.96
CA ALA A 57 6.97 0.19 7.90
C ALA A 57 7.44 0.48 6.45
N ASP A 58 7.25 -0.49 5.57
CA ASP A 58 7.63 -0.45 4.16
C ASP A 58 6.52 0.10 3.23
N MET A 59 5.41 0.60 3.78
CA MET A 59 4.26 1.09 3.01
C MET A 59 3.97 2.56 3.31
N ALA A 60 3.64 3.32 2.27
CA ALA A 60 3.26 4.71 2.37
C ALA A 60 2.15 5.05 1.38
N VAL A 61 1.37 6.08 1.67
CA VAL A 61 0.47 6.71 0.71
C VAL A 61 1.16 7.95 0.16
N ASP A 62 1.36 8.00 -1.15
CA ASP A 62 1.91 9.15 -1.87
C ASP A 62 0.89 9.65 -2.90
N GLY A 63 0.22 10.76 -2.57
CA GLY A 63 -0.90 11.27 -3.36
C GLY A 63 -2.04 10.25 -3.49
N SER A 64 -2.26 9.77 -4.72
CA SER A 64 -3.29 8.78 -5.06
C SER A 64 -2.74 7.35 -5.18
N LEU A 65 -1.51 7.10 -4.74
CA LEU A 65 -0.83 5.81 -4.85
C LEU A 65 -0.55 5.22 -3.47
N LEU A 66 -0.81 3.92 -3.31
CA LEU A 66 -0.23 3.10 -2.27
C LEU A 66 1.13 2.61 -2.75
N VAL A 67 2.20 3.02 -2.09
CA VAL A 67 3.58 2.67 -2.43
C VAL A 67 4.11 1.68 -1.40
N VAL A 68 4.68 0.57 -1.87
CA VAL A 68 5.33 -0.45 -1.03
C VAL A 68 6.78 -0.62 -1.45
N THR A 69 7.70 -0.47 -0.51
CA THR A 69 9.14 -0.47 -0.75
C THR A 69 9.76 -1.75 -0.21
N GLY A 70 10.37 -2.54 -1.08
CA GLY A 70 11.20 -3.67 -0.66
C GLY A 70 12.67 -3.29 -0.80
N THR A 71 13.51 -3.75 0.13
CA THR A 71 14.94 -3.46 0.12
C THR A 71 15.76 -4.75 0.14
N SER A 72 16.92 -4.73 -0.51
CA SER A 72 17.89 -5.84 -0.48
C SER A 72 19.28 -5.31 -0.76
N VAL A 73 20.33 -6.03 -0.36
CA VAL A 73 21.73 -5.61 -0.56
C VAL A 73 22.39 -6.57 -1.54
N ALA A 74 23.02 -6.02 -2.58
CA ALA A 74 23.80 -6.81 -3.53
C ALA A 74 25.05 -7.38 -2.84
N ASN A 75 25.29 -8.68 -3.02
CA ASN A 75 26.49 -9.31 -2.47
C ASN A 75 27.75 -8.72 -3.15
N ALA A 76 28.52 -7.94 -2.40
CA ALA A 76 29.74 -7.28 -2.85
C ALA A 76 30.89 -8.28 -3.14
N GLU A 77 30.84 -9.48 -2.59
CA GLU A 77 31.83 -10.54 -2.80
C GLU A 77 31.59 -11.34 -4.09
N ASN A 78 30.45 -11.12 -4.76
CA ASN A 78 30.14 -11.83 -5.98
C ASN A 78 31.03 -11.29 -7.13
N PRO A 79 31.81 -12.17 -7.80
CA PRO A 79 32.67 -11.76 -8.91
C PRO A 79 31.87 -11.21 -10.11
N ASN A 80 30.58 -11.48 -10.20
CA ASN A 80 29.66 -10.93 -11.19
C ASN A 80 28.71 -9.91 -10.55
N VAL A 81 29.12 -8.64 -10.58
CA VAL A 81 28.36 -7.50 -10.03
C VAL A 81 26.97 -7.38 -10.66
N ALA A 82 26.84 -7.63 -11.96
CA ALA A 82 25.55 -7.55 -12.66
C ALA A 82 24.58 -8.63 -12.15
N GLN A 83 25.06 -9.86 -11.95
CA GLN A 83 24.27 -10.93 -11.36
C GLN A 83 23.89 -10.63 -9.91
N ALA A 84 24.81 -10.11 -9.10
CA ALA A 84 24.55 -9.75 -7.71
C ALA A 84 23.43 -8.70 -7.59
N ARG A 85 23.47 -7.67 -8.45
CA ARG A 85 22.43 -6.64 -8.53
C ARG A 85 21.09 -7.21 -8.99
N ALA A 86 21.08 -8.08 -10.00
CA ALA A 86 19.85 -8.71 -10.46
C ALA A 86 19.20 -9.59 -9.38
N MET A 87 20.00 -10.33 -8.59
CA MET A 87 19.47 -11.10 -7.46
C MET A 87 18.94 -10.21 -6.34
N ALA A 88 19.64 -9.13 -5.99
CA ALA A 88 19.17 -8.16 -5.00
C ALA A 88 17.88 -7.47 -5.45
N GLN A 89 17.78 -7.05 -6.72
CA GLN A 89 16.54 -6.50 -7.28
C GLN A 89 15.39 -7.50 -7.19
N LYS A 90 15.63 -8.77 -7.53
CA LYS A 90 14.61 -9.82 -7.43
C LYS A 90 14.17 -10.03 -5.98
N ALA A 91 15.11 -10.03 -5.03
CA ALA A 91 14.82 -10.17 -3.60
C ALA A 91 14.04 -8.97 -3.06
N ALA A 92 14.45 -7.74 -3.39
CA ALA A 92 13.76 -6.52 -3.02
C ALA A 92 12.32 -6.49 -3.58
N LYS A 93 12.15 -6.86 -4.86
CA LYS A 93 10.82 -6.99 -5.48
C LYS A 93 9.95 -8.01 -4.76
N PHE A 94 10.50 -9.18 -4.42
CA PHE A 94 9.77 -10.22 -3.69
C PHE A 94 9.36 -9.77 -2.28
N ALA A 95 10.22 -9.01 -1.58
CA ALA A 95 9.91 -8.44 -0.27
C ALA A 95 8.72 -7.48 -0.38
N ALA A 96 8.74 -6.55 -1.35
CA ALA A 96 7.63 -5.63 -1.58
C ALA A 96 6.32 -6.36 -1.94
N GLN A 97 6.37 -7.38 -2.80
CA GLN A 97 5.20 -8.18 -3.17
C GLN A 97 4.63 -8.96 -1.98
N SER A 98 5.48 -9.49 -1.10
CA SER A 98 5.05 -10.23 0.08
C SER A 98 4.25 -9.35 1.04
N VAL A 99 4.71 -8.11 1.26
CA VAL A 99 4.00 -7.11 2.06
C VAL A 99 2.63 -6.76 1.44
N LEU A 100 2.58 -6.58 0.12
CA LEU A 100 1.33 -6.33 -0.60
C LEU A 100 0.35 -7.51 -0.50
N ILE A 101 0.83 -8.75 -0.64
CA ILE A 101 -0.02 -9.94 -0.50
C ILE A 101 -0.59 -10.03 0.91
N GLU A 102 0.23 -9.78 1.95
CA GLU A 102 -0.24 -9.74 3.33
C GLU A 102 -1.30 -8.65 3.53
N PHE A 103 -1.11 -7.47 2.91
CA PHE A 103 -2.09 -6.39 2.93
C PHE A 103 -3.41 -6.79 2.27
N PHE A 104 -3.39 -7.36 1.07
CA PHE A 104 -4.62 -7.82 0.41
C PHE A 104 -5.31 -8.95 1.18
N LYS A 105 -4.57 -9.87 1.80
CA LYS A 105 -5.15 -10.88 2.69
C LYS A 105 -5.82 -10.28 3.92
N ALA A 106 -5.25 -9.22 4.48
CA ALA A 106 -5.86 -8.50 5.60
C ALA A 106 -7.14 -7.75 5.20
N LEU A 107 -7.39 -7.62 3.88
CA LEU A 107 -8.62 -7.13 3.28
C LEU A 107 -9.57 -8.28 2.86
N ASP A 108 -9.33 -9.50 3.34
CA ASP A 108 -10.11 -10.72 3.03
C ASP A 108 -10.06 -11.19 1.56
N PHE A 109 -9.04 -10.77 0.79
CA PHE A 109 -8.82 -11.32 -0.55
C PHE A 109 -8.38 -12.78 -0.48
N ALA A 110 -8.85 -13.61 -1.42
CA ALA A 110 -8.30 -14.93 -1.62
C ALA A 110 -6.81 -14.86 -2.00
N GLN A 111 -6.01 -15.87 -1.60
CA GLN A 111 -4.56 -15.93 -1.90
C GLN A 111 -4.25 -15.61 -3.37
N LYS A 112 -5.00 -16.20 -4.29
CA LYS A 112 -4.80 -16.06 -5.73
C LYS A 112 -5.05 -14.63 -6.22
N ASP A 113 -6.05 -13.97 -5.66
CA ASP A 113 -6.40 -12.60 -6.04
C ASP A 113 -5.41 -11.61 -5.42
N ALA A 114 -4.96 -11.86 -4.19
CA ALA A 114 -3.89 -11.10 -3.54
C ALA A 114 -2.57 -11.16 -4.34
N GLU A 115 -2.18 -12.35 -4.82
CA GLU A 115 -1.02 -12.55 -5.69
C GLU A 115 -1.16 -11.84 -7.03
N THR A 116 -2.36 -11.90 -7.62
CA THR A 116 -2.65 -11.26 -8.90
C THR A 116 -2.56 -9.74 -8.79
N ASN A 117 -3.16 -9.15 -7.76
CA ASN A 117 -3.11 -7.71 -7.50
C ASN A 117 -1.69 -7.22 -7.15
N ALA A 118 -0.93 -7.99 -6.35
CA ALA A 118 0.48 -7.70 -6.11
C ALA A 118 1.35 -7.85 -7.37
N GLY A 119 0.92 -8.68 -8.33
CA GLY A 119 1.50 -8.81 -9.66
C GLY A 119 1.35 -7.55 -10.51
N TYR A 120 0.18 -6.92 -10.50
CA TYR A 120 -0.06 -5.66 -11.22
C TYR A 120 0.78 -4.50 -10.66
N ALA A 121 0.90 -4.41 -9.32
CA ALA A 121 1.77 -3.43 -8.66
C ALA A 121 3.24 -3.53 -9.12
N ALA A 122 3.65 -4.75 -9.49
CA ALA A 122 4.98 -5.07 -9.96
C ALA A 122 5.29 -4.60 -11.38
N GLU A 123 4.28 -4.23 -12.18
CA GLU A 123 4.44 -3.64 -13.51
C GLU A 123 4.78 -2.15 -13.44
N TYR A 124 4.29 -1.47 -12.39
CA TYR A 124 4.58 -0.05 -12.10
C TYR A 124 5.73 0.13 -11.12
N GLY A 125 6.56 -0.91 -10.96
CA GLY A 125 7.64 -0.93 -9.99
C GLY A 125 8.84 -0.08 -10.41
N GLU A 126 9.27 0.85 -9.56
CA GLU A 126 10.54 1.57 -9.72
C GLU A 126 11.67 0.82 -9.00
N THR A 127 12.88 0.82 -9.56
CA THR A 127 14.07 0.27 -8.89
C THR A 127 15.09 1.37 -8.70
N VAL A 128 15.53 1.58 -7.46
CA VAL A 128 16.57 2.54 -7.09
C VAL A 128 17.81 1.78 -6.64
N TYR A 129 18.96 2.16 -7.18
CA TYR A 129 20.26 1.59 -6.83
C TYR A 129 21.07 2.61 -6.06
N SER A 130 21.41 2.27 -4.81
CA SER A 130 22.25 3.09 -3.95
C SER A 130 23.72 2.73 -4.12
N SER A 131 24.61 3.70 -3.85
CA SER A 131 26.06 3.54 -4.01
C SER A 131 26.69 2.55 -3.01
N ASP A 132 26.00 2.28 -1.91
CA ASP A 132 26.37 1.32 -0.86
C ASP A 132 26.05 -0.15 -1.25
N GLY A 133 25.47 -0.37 -2.44
CA GLY A 133 25.05 -1.69 -2.90
C GLY A 133 23.61 -2.07 -2.50
N THR A 134 22.90 -1.18 -1.82
CA THR A 134 21.48 -1.34 -1.52
C THR A 134 20.65 -1.17 -2.80
N VAL A 135 19.67 -2.04 -2.97
CA VAL A 135 18.67 -2.01 -4.04
C VAL A 135 17.30 -1.85 -3.38
N GLU A 136 16.60 -0.78 -3.74
CA GLU A 136 15.21 -0.55 -3.35
C GLU A 136 14.31 -0.81 -4.56
N VAL A 137 13.18 -1.47 -4.32
CA VAL A 137 12.12 -1.64 -5.32
C VAL A 137 10.83 -1.08 -4.74
N ARG A 138 10.25 -0.08 -5.41
CA ARG A 138 9.00 0.56 -5.00
C ARG A 138 7.89 0.10 -5.92
N LEU A 139 6.91 -0.60 -5.38
CA LEU A 139 5.71 -1.03 -6.09
C LEU A 139 4.59 -0.04 -5.80
N SER A 140 3.91 0.44 -6.84
CA SER A 140 2.86 1.44 -6.71
C SER A 140 1.52 0.86 -7.17
N ILE A 141 0.47 1.10 -6.37
CA ILE A 141 -0.90 0.71 -6.69
C ILE A 141 -1.76 1.96 -6.64
N PRO A 142 -2.53 2.28 -7.70
CA PRO A 142 -3.49 3.38 -7.62
C PRO A 142 -4.55 3.07 -6.56
N LEU A 143 -4.92 4.05 -5.75
CA LEU A 143 -5.99 3.87 -4.77
C LEU A 143 -7.35 3.71 -5.46
N THR A 144 -7.57 4.42 -6.57
CA THR A 144 -8.83 4.48 -7.33
C THR A 144 -8.59 4.29 -8.82
N GLY A 145 -9.62 3.89 -9.58
CA GLY A 145 -9.56 3.72 -11.03
C GLY A 145 -9.23 2.28 -11.44
N GLU A 146 -9.15 2.03 -12.75
CA GLU A 146 -8.93 0.69 -13.30
C GLU A 146 -7.63 0.06 -12.75
N GLY A 147 -7.75 -1.11 -12.12
CA GLY A 147 -6.63 -1.80 -11.47
C GLY A 147 -6.22 -1.21 -10.12
N GLY A 148 -6.98 -0.26 -9.58
CA GLY A 148 -6.75 0.35 -8.27
C GLY A 148 -7.33 -0.43 -7.10
N LEU A 149 -6.91 -0.06 -5.89
CA LEU A 149 -7.29 -0.75 -4.65
C LEU A 149 -8.80 -0.78 -4.44
N VAL A 150 -9.51 0.33 -4.68
CA VAL A 150 -10.98 0.42 -4.57
C VAL A 150 -11.67 -0.51 -5.58
N ALA A 151 -11.16 -0.58 -6.81
CA ALA A 151 -11.67 -1.49 -7.84
C ALA A 151 -11.45 -2.95 -7.44
N ALA A 152 -10.25 -3.27 -6.95
CA ALA A 152 -9.89 -4.60 -6.48
C ALA A 152 -10.79 -5.06 -5.32
N MET A 153 -11.21 -4.14 -4.44
CA MET A 153 -12.12 -4.41 -3.34
C MET A 153 -13.59 -4.55 -3.77
N GLY A 154 -13.91 -4.33 -5.05
CA GLY A 154 -15.30 -4.33 -5.54
C GLY A 154 -16.13 -3.17 -5.00
N LEU A 155 -15.47 -2.09 -4.57
CA LEU A 155 -16.11 -0.90 -4.01
C LEU A 155 -16.38 0.18 -5.07
N GLU A 156 -15.90 -0.01 -6.30
CA GLU A 156 -16.24 0.88 -7.42
C GLU A 156 -17.72 0.74 -7.79
N GLY A 157 -18.46 1.84 -7.71
CA GLY A 157 -19.86 1.88 -8.16
C GLY A 157 -20.85 1.22 -7.20
N VAL A 158 -20.53 1.13 -5.90
CA VAL A 158 -21.55 0.89 -4.85
C VAL A 158 -22.44 2.13 -4.77
N ASP A 159 -23.36 2.23 -5.72
CA ASP A 159 -24.39 3.26 -5.80
C ASP A 159 -25.47 2.91 -4.75
N GLU A 160 -25.69 3.83 -3.82
CA GLU A 160 -26.67 3.76 -2.74
C GLU A 160 -28.06 3.42 -3.31
N ARG A 161 -28.69 2.36 -2.80
CA ARG A 161 -30.14 2.22 -2.87
C ARG A 161 -30.78 2.70 -1.59
#